data_AF-A0A6A0H055-F1
#
_entry.id   AF-A0A6A0H055-F1
#
_cell.length_a   1.000
_cell.length_b   1.000
_cell.length_c   1.000
_cell.angle_alpha   90.00
_cell.angle_beta   90.00
_cell.angle_gamma   90.00
#
_symmetry.space_group_name_H-M   'P 1'
#
loop_
_entity.id
_entity.type
_entity.pdbx_description
1 polymer ?
#
loop_
_entity_poly.entity_id
_entity_poly.type
_entity_poly.pdbx_seq_one_letter_code
_entity_poly.pdbx_strand_id
1 'polypeptide(L)'
;MQGIWAVPYISGVYLIQKSVLEDEELRPNYIHNLFDADIAMATNYRAKDVLMYAVNLEHYGHLVDNALYPVDKLHPDLWHVAMNREDWEARYLHPDYYKALNLSTLNELPCPDVYWFPVFSERFCTDLIETMEDYGEWSGGKNTDERISGGYENVPTVDIHMTQIGFQQEALWILKEYIKPLAEKVYLGYTSDARADLIFVVRYRPTEQSFLRPHHDSSTYTINVGLNRPGIDYEGGGARFIRYNCSVVDTRMGWALMHPGRLTHYHEGLQTTKGTRYILVAFIDN
;
A
#
# COMPACT_ATOMS: atom_id res chain seq x y z
N MET A 1 28.11 -11.51 -15.47
CA MET A 1 28.50 -11.80 -16.86
C MET A 1 27.23 -12.19 -17.61
N GLN A 2 26.94 -11.55 -18.73
CA GLN A 2 25.79 -11.86 -19.57
C GLN A 2 26.18 -12.91 -20.62
N GLY A 3 25.25 -13.78 -21.01
CA GLY A 3 25.52 -14.83 -21.98
C GLY A 3 24.35 -15.80 -22.19
N ILE A 4 24.65 -16.84 -22.96
CA ILE A 4 23.80 -18.01 -23.17
C ILE A 4 24.51 -19.18 -22.51
N TRP A 5 23.83 -19.85 -21.59
CA TRP A 5 24.42 -20.83 -20.70
C TRP A 5 23.73 -22.17 -20.91
N ALA A 6 24.48 -23.21 -21.28
CA ALA A 6 23.96 -24.57 -21.21
C ALA A 6 23.80 -24.94 -19.73
N VAL A 7 22.57 -25.28 -19.31
CA VAL A 7 22.23 -25.54 -17.91
C VAL A 7 21.52 -26.89 -17.78
N PRO A 8 21.67 -27.59 -16.64
CA PRO A 8 21.04 -28.90 -16.44
C PRO A 8 19.54 -28.81 -16.14
N TYR A 9 19.00 -27.62 -15.88
CA TYR A 9 17.60 -27.41 -15.48
C TYR A 9 17.12 -26.01 -15.88
N ILE A 10 15.89 -25.93 -16.37
CA ILE A 10 15.13 -24.70 -16.62
C ILE A 10 13.68 -24.92 -16.18
N SER A 11 13.01 -23.87 -15.72
CA SER A 11 11.58 -23.88 -15.39
C SER A 11 10.97 -22.49 -15.57
N GLY A 12 9.66 -22.37 -15.45
CA GLY A 12 8.94 -21.11 -15.66
C GLY A 12 8.71 -20.83 -17.15
N VAL A 13 9.47 -19.90 -17.71
CA VAL A 13 9.29 -19.43 -19.10
C VAL A 13 10.44 -19.92 -19.98
N TYR A 14 10.11 -20.69 -21.01
CA TYR A 14 11.09 -21.21 -21.97
C TYR A 14 10.50 -21.29 -23.38
N LEU A 15 11.37 -21.20 -24.38
CA LEU A 15 11.04 -21.36 -25.80
C LEU A 15 11.62 -22.67 -26.31
N ILE A 16 10.82 -23.41 -27.10
CA ILE A 16 11.23 -24.69 -27.67
C ILE A 16 11.16 -24.60 -29.18
N GLN A 17 12.21 -25.07 -29.85
CA GLN A 17 12.25 -25.11 -31.31
C GLN A 17 11.15 -26.03 -31.83
N LYS A 18 10.42 -25.59 -32.87
CA LYS A 18 9.30 -26.34 -33.44
C LYS A 18 9.66 -27.79 -33.83
N SER A 19 10.84 -28.01 -34.41
CA SER A 19 11.30 -29.36 -34.78
C SER A 19 11.46 -30.31 -33.59
N VAL A 20 11.82 -29.79 -32.41
CA VAL A 20 11.89 -30.58 -31.16
C VAL A 20 10.48 -30.95 -30.68
N LEU A 21 9.50 -30.08 -30.88
CA LEU A 21 8.10 -30.34 -30.51
C LEU A 21 7.41 -31.34 -31.45
N GLU A 22 7.74 -31.33 -32.73
CA GLU A 22 7.16 -32.22 -33.75
C GLU A 22 7.73 -33.64 -33.69
N ASP A 23 8.91 -33.82 -33.11
CA ASP A 23 9.53 -35.12 -32.89
C ASP A 23 8.94 -35.80 -31.65
N GLU A 24 8.30 -36.97 -31.81
CA GLU A 24 7.67 -37.69 -30.70
C GLU A 24 8.66 -38.16 -29.63
N GLU A 25 9.91 -38.39 -30.01
CA GLU A 25 11.00 -38.73 -29.09
C GLU A 25 11.51 -37.48 -28.37
N LEU A 26 11.62 -36.32 -29.03
CA LEU A 26 12.25 -35.13 -28.44
C LEU A 26 11.29 -34.12 -27.82
N ARG A 27 9.97 -34.25 -28.04
CA ARG A 27 8.98 -33.35 -27.43
C ARG A 27 9.03 -33.41 -25.89
N PRO A 28 8.69 -32.30 -25.19
CA PRO A 28 8.69 -32.25 -23.73
C PRO A 28 7.93 -33.42 -23.10
N ASN A 29 8.57 -34.12 -22.18
CA ASN A 29 7.94 -35.17 -21.38
C ASN A 29 8.08 -34.85 -19.90
N TYR A 30 6.95 -34.58 -19.25
CA TYR A 30 6.86 -34.16 -17.85
C TYR A 30 6.67 -35.33 -16.87
N ILE A 31 6.85 -36.58 -17.33
CA ILE A 31 6.68 -37.77 -16.50
C ILE A 31 8.03 -38.49 -16.40
N HIS A 32 8.54 -38.63 -15.17
CA HIS A 32 9.73 -39.41 -14.86
C HIS A 32 9.69 -39.87 -13.40
N ASN A 33 9.39 -41.16 -13.17
CA ASN A 33 9.26 -41.74 -11.82
C ASN A 33 8.31 -40.92 -10.92
N LEU A 34 8.81 -40.43 -9.80
CA LEU A 34 8.10 -39.62 -8.80
C LEU A 34 8.61 -38.16 -8.78
N PHE A 35 9.32 -37.71 -9.82
CA PHE A 35 9.77 -36.33 -9.91
C PHE A 35 8.60 -35.38 -10.20
N ASP A 36 8.72 -34.13 -9.73
CA ASP A 36 7.83 -33.06 -10.20
C ASP A 36 8.02 -32.84 -11.71
N ALA A 37 7.03 -32.19 -12.32
CA ALA A 37 6.95 -32.04 -13.77
C ALA A 37 8.19 -31.35 -14.38
N ASP A 38 8.73 -30.32 -13.73
CA ASP A 38 9.85 -29.55 -14.25
C ASP A 38 11.16 -30.34 -14.14
N ILE A 39 11.40 -31.01 -13.00
CA ILE A 39 12.54 -31.92 -12.84
C ILE A 39 12.43 -33.11 -13.80
N ALA A 40 11.23 -33.66 -14.00
CA ALA A 40 11.00 -34.75 -14.93
C ALA A 40 11.34 -34.34 -16.38
N MET A 41 10.86 -33.18 -16.82
CA MET A 41 11.15 -32.62 -18.15
C MET A 41 12.64 -32.40 -18.36
N ALA A 42 13.31 -31.72 -17.42
CA ALA A 42 14.75 -31.52 -17.49
C ALA A 42 15.53 -32.84 -17.48
N THR A 43 15.10 -33.84 -16.71
CA THR A 43 15.74 -35.16 -16.65
C THR A 43 15.60 -35.93 -17.96
N ASN A 44 14.40 -35.93 -18.54
CA ASN A 44 14.13 -36.58 -19.82
C ASN A 44 14.93 -35.93 -20.97
N TYR A 45 15.09 -34.60 -20.96
CA TYR A 45 15.94 -33.89 -21.93
C TYR A 45 17.41 -34.23 -21.79
N ARG A 46 17.94 -34.27 -20.58
CA ARG A 46 19.34 -34.70 -20.37
C ARG A 46 19.58 -36.14 -20.81
N ALA A 47 18.60 -37.04 -20.63
CA ALA A 47 18.71 -38.44 -21.07
C ALA A 47 18.70 -38.61 -22.60
N LYS A 48 18.23 -37.59 -23.35
CA LYS A 48 18.13 -37.57 -24.81
C LYS A 48 19.12 -36.59 -25.46
N ASP A 49 20.11 -36.10 -24.70
CA ASP A 49 21.09 -35.11 -25.12
C ASP A 49 20.47 -33.81 -25.70
N VAL A 50 19.25 -33.46 -25.27
CA VAL A 50 18.60 -32.19 -25.60
C VAL A 50 19.13 -31.10 -24.68
N LEU A 51 19.87 -30.14 -25.25
CA LEU A 51 20.46 -29.04 -24.49
C LEU A 51 19.39 -28.02 -24.07
N MET A 52 19.44 -27.64 -22.79
CA MET A 52 18.64 -26.55 -22.23
C MET A 52 19.53 -25.32 -22.02
N TYR A 53 19.03 -24.15 -22.38
CA TYR A 53 19.78 -22.90 -22.31
C TYR A 53 19.09 -21.88 -21.42
N ALA A 54 19.85 -21.27 -20.50
CA ALA A 54 19.46 -20.07 -19.78
C ALA A 54 20.09 -18.85 -20.46
N VAL A 55 19.29 -17.80 -20.67
CA VAL A 55 19.73 -16.57 -21.36
C VAL A 55 19.57 -15.39 -20.42
N ASN A 56 20.65 -14.63 -20.20
CA ASN A 56 20.63 -13.41 -19.37
C ASN A 56 21.27 -12.21 -20.11
N LEU A 57 21.07 -12.16 -21.42
CA LEU A 57 21.55 -11.07 -22.28
C LEU A 57 20.83 -9.74 -22.01
N GLU A 58 19.57 -9.82 -21.60
CA GLU A 58 18.72 -8.67 -21.24
C GLU A 58 17.97 -8.94 -19.94
N HIS A 59 17.34 -7.90 -19.38
CA HIS A 59 16.37 -8.08 -18.30
C HIS A 59 15.03 -8.51 -18.89
N TYR A 60 14.68 -9.78 -18.74
CA TYR A 60 13.43 -10.34 -19.26
C TYR A 60 12.25 -10.18 -18.30
N GLY A 61 12.52 -9.90 -17.02
CA GLY A 61 11.52 -9.81 -15.96
C GLY A 61 12.02 -10.44 -14.67
N HIS A 62 11.10 -10.61 -13.72
CA HIS A 62 11.33 -11.20 -12.42
C HIS A 62 10.34 -12.33 -12.14
N LEU A 63 10.60 -13.10 -11.08
CA LEU A 63 9.68 -14.11 -10.57
C LEU A 63 8.93 -13.54 -9.37
N VAL A 64 7.63 -13.82 -9.29
CA VAL A 64 6.81 -13.48 -8.12
C VAL A 64 6.90 -14.58 -7.07
N ASP A 65 6.98 -14.18 -5.81
CA ASP A 65 6.86 -15.06 -4.66
C ASP A 65 5.38 -15.30 -4.33
N ASN A 66 4.94 -16.55 -4.49
CA ASN A 66 3.58 -16.99 -4.23
C ASN A 66 3.46 -17.91 -3.00
N ALA A 67 4.53 -18.04 -2.20
CA ALA A 67 4.58 -19.01 -1.10
C ALA A 67 3.53 -18.76 0.00
N LEU A 68 3.20 -17.50 0.25
CA LEU A 68 2.26 -17.07 1.30
C LEU A 68 1.14 -16.17 0.74
N TYR A 69 0.61 -16.48 -0.45
CA TYR A 69 -0.45 -15.69 -1.07
C TYR A 69 -1.79 -15.79 -0.31
N PRO A 70 -2.36 -14.70 0.21
CA PRO A 70 -3.51 -14.75 1.10
C PRO A 70 -4.82 -14.82 0.31
N VAL A 71 -5.14 -16.02 -0.16
CA VAL A 71 -6.32 -16.32 -1.00
C VAL A 71 -7.67 -16.09 -0.32
N ASP A 72 -7.70 -15.86 0.99
CA ASP A 72 -8.89 -15.56 1.79
C ASP A 72 -9.27 -14.07 1.78
N LYS A 73 -8.41 -13.19 1.24
CA LYS A 73 -8.64 -11.74 1.22
C LYS A 73 -9.37 -11.32 -0.05
N LEU A 74 -10.18 -10.27 0.05
CA LEU A 74 -10.90 -9.69 -1.10
C LEU A 74 -9.92 -9.16 -2.16
N HIS A 75 -8.87 -8.45 -1.72
CA HIS A 75 -7.78 -7.97 -2.57
C HIS A 75 -6.44 -8.49 -2.04
N PRO A 76 -6.05 -9.73 -2.34
CA PRO A 76 -4.84 -10.35 -1.78
C PRO A 76 -3.56 -9.58 -2.09
N ASP A 77 -3.48 -8.94 -3.26
CA ASP A 77 -2.32 -8.16 -3.70
C ASP A 77 -1.97 -7.03 -2.71
N LEU A 78 -2.93 -6.48 -1.94
CA LEU A 78 -2.65 -5.47 -0.92
C LEU A 78 -1.63 -5.98 0.11
N TRP A 79 -1.69 -7.27 0.46
CA TRP A 79 -0.85 -7.88 1.49
C TRP A 79 0.57 -8.23 1.03
N HIS A 80 0.89 -8.03 -0.25
CA HIS A 80 2.15 -8.50 -0.84
C HIS A 80 3.27 -7.45 -0.89
N VAL A 81 3.11 -6.32 -0.20
CA VAL A 81 4.05 -5.20 -0.25
C VAL A 81 5.51 -5.62 0.05
N ALA A 82 5.72 -6.51 1.02
CA ALA A 82 7.05 -6.97 1.41
C ALA A 82 7.61 -8.09 0.52
N MET A 83 6.75 -8.98 0.01
CA MET A 83 7.17 -10.16 -0.74
C MET A 83 7.37 -9.87 -2.23
N ASN A 84 6.48 -9.09 -2.84
CA ASN A 84 6.48 -8.76 -4.27
C ASN A 84 6.48 -7.24 -4.46
N ARG A 85 7.51 -6.58 -3.92
CA ARG A 85 7.59 -5.12 -3.88
C ARG A 85 7.42 -4.47 -5.25
N GLU A 86 8.12 -4.97 -6.27
CA GLU A 86 8.08 -4.39 -7.63
C GLU A 86 6.67 -4.40 -8.23
N ASP A 87 5.96 -5.54 -8.14
CA ASP A 87 4.57 -5.65 -8.58
C ASP A 87 3.61 -4.80 -7.75
N TRP A 88 3.85 -4.73 -6.44
CA TRP A 88 3.04 -3.94 -5.53
C TRP A 88 3.19 -2.45 -5.81
N GLU A 89 4.42 -1.94 -5.98
CA GLU A 89 4.71 -0.56 -6.35
C GLU A 89 4.01 -0.18 -7.65
N ALA A 90 4.12 -1.03 -8.67
CA ALA A 90 3.48 -0.81 -9.97
C ALA A 90 1.95 -0.72 -9.91
N ARG A 91 1.31 -1.40 -8.94
CA ARG A 91 -0.15 -1.39 -8.76
C ARG A 91 -0.64 -0.28 -7.83
N TYR A 92 0.07 -0.05 -6.74
CA TYR A 92 -0.47 0.63 -5.56
C TYR A 92 0.22 1.94 -5.21
N LEU A 93 1.38 2.24 -5.79
CA LEU A 93 2.06 3.50 -5.59
C LEU A 93 1.59 4.53 -6.63
N HIS A 94 1.47 5.80 -6.21
CA HIS A 94 1.15 6.87 -7.14
C HIS A 94 2.28 7.04 -8.17
N PRO A 95 1.99 7.24 -9.47
CA PRO A 95 3.03 7.39 -10.50
C PRO A 95 4.06 8.48 -10.22
N ASP A 96 3.63 9.58 -9.60
CA ASP A 96 4.48 10.70 -9.19
C ASP A 96 5.20 10.51 -7.82
N TYR A 97 5.07 9.36 -7.15
CA TYR A 97 5.68 9.15 -5.82
C TYR A 97 7.20 9.38 -5.83
N TYR A 98 7.94 8.72 -6.71
CA TYR A 98 9.41 8.86 -6.76
C TYR A 98 9.85 10.26 -7.20
N LYS A 99 9.03 10.93 -8.01
CA LYS A 99 9.24 12.35 -8.33
C LYS A 99 9.08 13.20 -7.06
N ALA A 100 8.04 12.96 -6.27
CA ALA A 100 7.82 13.65 -5.01
C ALA A 100 8.93 13.38 -3.97
N LEU A 101 9.56 12.21 -3.99
CA LEU A 101 10.70 11.84 -3.13
C LEU A 101 12.03 12.49 -3.57
N ASN A 102 12.19 12.86 -4.83
CA ASN A 102 13.41 13.46 -5.33
C ASN A 102 13.72 14.78 -4.59
N LEU A 103 14.94 14.93 -4.05
CA LEU A 103 15.37 16.11 -3.28
C LEU A 103 15.24 17.45 -4.03
N SER A 104 15.30 17.42 -5.36
CA SER A 104 15.13 18.62 -6.21
C SER A 104 13.68 19.03 -6.43
N THR A 105 12.72 18.15 -6.10
CA THR A 105 11.29 18.45 -6.26
C THR A 105 10.78 19.21 -5.06
N LEU A 106 10.25 20.42 -5.31
CA LEU A 106 9.54 21.21 -4.30
C LEU A 106 8.13 20.64 -4.13
N ASN A 107 7.85 20.06 -2.96
CA ASN A 107 6.52 19.52 -2.64
C ASN A 107 5.57 20.63 -2.22
N GLU A 108 4.28 20.40 -2.45
CA GLU A 108 3.23 21.35 -2.08
C GLU A 108 3.13 21.49 -0.56
N LEU A 109 2.95 22.73 -0.10
CA LEU A 109 2.83 23.09 1.30
C LEU A 109 1.55 23.93 1.51
N PRO A 110 0.36 23.32 1.47
CA PRO A 110 -0.91 24.07 1.49
C PRO A 110 -1.15 24.90 2.75
N CYS A 111 -0.55 24.50 3.89
CA CYS A 111 -0.55 25.27 5.15
C CYS A 111 0.86 25.24 5.76
N PRO A 112 1.24 26.17 6.65
CA PRO A 112 2.55 26.14 7.32
C PRO A 112 2.84 24.78 7.95
N ASP A 113 3.98 24.16 7.60
CA ASP A 113 4.41 22.83 8.03
C ASP A 113 3.38 21.69 7.79
N VAL A 114 2.51 21.87 6.78
CA VAL A 114 1.62 20.83 6.27
C VAL A 114 2.01 20.54 4.83
N TYR A 115 2.63 19.39 4.61
CA TYR A 115 3.07 18.95 3.28
C TYR A 115 2.00 18.10 2.61
N TRP A 116 1.96 18.10 1.28
CA TRP A 116 1.00 17.31 0.52
C TRP A 116 1.68 16.50 -0.58
N PHE A 117 1.64 15.17 -0.46
CA PHE A 117 2.39 14.24 -1.31
C PHE A 117 1.47 13.29 -2.08
N PRO A 118 1.78 12.96 -3.34
CA PRO A 118 1.21 11.80 -4.00
C PRO A 118 1.84 10.53 -3.41
N VAL A 119 1.03 9.64 -2.84
CA VAL A 119 1.53 8.40 -2.23
C VAL A 119 0.94 7.18 -2.90
N PHE A 120 -0.38 7.06 -2.91
CA PHE A 120 -1.06 5.85 -3.35
C PHE A 120 -1.74 6.04 -4.71
N SER A 121 -1.83 4.96 -5.48
CA SER A 121 -2.62 4.94 -6.71
C SER A 121 -4.12 4.95 -6.39
N GLU A 122 -4.95 5.30 -7.37
CA GLU A 122 -6.41 5.18 -7.22
C GLU A 122 -6.81 3.72 -6.89
N ARG A 123 -6.10 2.74 -7.46
CA ARG A 123 -6.36 1.32 -7.19
C ARG A 123 -6.13 0.97 -5.72
N PHE A 124 -5.06 1.44 -5.09
CA PHE A 124 -4.83 1.18 -3.65
C PHE A 124 -5.99 1.73 -2.82
N CYS A 125 -6.42 2.95 -3.12
CA CYS A 125 -7.50 3.59 -2.41
C CYS A 125 -8.83 2.84 -2.57
N THR A 126 -9.16 2.39 -3.78
CA THR A 126 -10.35 1.58 -4.05
C THR A 126 -10.29 0.23 -3.34
N ASP A 127 -9.22 -0.54 -3.54
CA ASP A 127 -9.06 -1.88 -2.94
C ASP A 127 -9.09 -1.80 -1.40
N LEU A 128 -8.53 -0.73 -0.80
CA LEU A 128 -8.58 -0.51 0.64
C LEU A 128 -10.00 -0.17 1.12
N ILE A 129 -10.74 0.70 0.42
CA ILE A 129 -12.13 1.01 0.77
C ILE A 129 -13.00 -0.25 0.69
N GLU A 130 -12.87 -1.03 -0.39
CA GLU A 130 -13.62 -2.27 -0.59
C GLU A 130 -13.31 -3.29 0.52
N THR A 131 -12.03 -3.44 0.89
CA THR A 131 -11.62 -4.26 2.04
C THR A 131 -12.27 -3.82 3.36
N MET A 132 -12.33 -2.51 3.62
CA MET A 132 -12.93 -1.97 4.85
C MET A 132 -14.45 -2.18 4.90
N GLU A 133 -15.13 -1.99 3.77
CA GLU A 133 -16.58 -2.20 3.67
C GLU A 133 -16.96 -3.69 3.68
N ASP A 134 -16.12 -4.58 3.14
CA ASP A 134 -16.30 -6.04 3.24
C ASP A 134 -16.17 -6.53 4.69
N TYR A 135 -15.23 -5.98 5.45
CA TYR A 135 -15.15 -6.23 6.90
C TYR A 135 -16.39 -5.71 7.65
N GLY A 136 -16.86 -4.51 7.32
CA GLY A 136 -18.19 -3.99 7.69
C GLY A 136 -18.39 -3.59 9.17
N GLU A 137 -17.52 -4.03 10.08
CA GLU A 137 -17.59 -3.72 11.51
C GLU A 137 -16.96 -2.35 11.81
N TRP A 138 -17.63 -1.27 11.41
CA TRP A 138 -17.22 0.12 11.71
C TRP A 138 -17.48 0.49 13.18
N SER A 139 -16.65 1.37 13.74
CA SER A 139 -16.85 1.86 15.10
C SER A 139 -18.18 2.61 15.26
N GLY A 140 -18.64 2.74 16.50
CA GLY A 140 -19.79 3.57 16.84
C GLY A 140 -19.52 5.08 16.91
N GLY A 141 -18.27 5.52 16.71
CA GLY A 141 -17.85 6.92 16.90
C GLY A 141 -17.99 7.40 18.34
N LYS A 142 -17.83 6.49 19.32
CA LYS A 142 -17.98 6.75 20.76
C LYS A 142 -16.63 6.66 21.45
N ASN A 143 -16.46 7.40 22.54
CA ASN A 143 -15.22 7.39 23.31
C ASN A 143 -14.86 6.02 23.89
N THR A 144 -15.80 5.07 23.99
CA THR A 144 -15.54 3.72 24.46
C THR A 144 -15.67 2.76 23.30
N ASP A 145 -14.59 2.03 23.01
CA ASP A 145 -14.53 1.05 21.93
C ASP A 145 -13.74 -0.18 22.39
N GLU A 146 -14.43 -1.31 22.58
CA GLU A 146 -13.84 -2.55 23.07
C GLU A 146 -12.90 -3.23 22.05
N ARG A 147 -12.93 -2.77 20.79
CA ARG A 147 -12.16 -3.35 19.68
C ARG A 147 -10.71 -2.84 19.66
N ILE A 148 -10.42 -1.76 20.40
CA ILE A 148 -9.09 -1.17 20.52
C ILE A 148 -8.45 -1.45 21.89
N SER A 149 -7.12 -1.50 21.91
CA SER A 149 -6.36 -1.70 23.15
C SER A 149 -6.59 -0.54 24.12
N GLY A 150 -7.11 -0.84 25.32
CA GLY A 150 -7.39 0.14 26.37
C GLY A 150 -8.84 0.66 26.38
N GLY A 151 -9.65 0.36 25.36
CA GLY A 151 -11.10 0.56 25.41
C GLY A 151 -11.58 2.01 25.34
N TYR A 152 -10.70 2.99 25.15
CA TYR A 152 -11.05 4.41 25.24
C TYR A 152 -10.33 5.30 24.21
N GLU A 153 -11.11 6.09 23.47
CA GLU A 153 -10.65 7.10 22.53
C GLU A 153 -11.00 8.51 23.02
N ASN A 154 -9.98 9.37 23.10
CA ASN A 154 -10.18 10.76 23.51
C ASN A 154 -11.02 11.55 22.49
N VAL A 155 -10.88 11.21 21.21
CA VAL A 155 -11.52 11.90 20.09
C VAL A 155 -11.98 10.83 19.10
N PRO A 156 -13.18 10.25 19.31
CA PRO A 156 -13.58 9.08 18.57
C PRO A 156 -13.96 9.40 17.13
N THR A 157 -13.69 8.45 16.25
CA THR A 157 -14.08 8.45 14.84
C THR A 157 -14.86 7.20 14.49
N VAL A 158 -15.69 7.22 13.44
CA VAL A 158 -16.27 6.01 12.84
C VAL A 158 -15.21 5.38 11.95
N ASP A 159 -14.57 4.33 12.44
CA ASP A 159 -13.34 3.79 11.85
C ASP A 159 -13.19 2.27 11.96
N ILE A 160 -12.18 1.78 11.23
CA ILE A 160 -11.64 0.42 11.29
C ILE A 160 -10.11 0.54 11.34
N HIS A 161 -9.51 -0.12 12.32
CA HIS A 161 -8.06 -0.20 12.48
C HIS A 161 -7.47 -1.31 11.62
N MET A 162 -6.24 -1.12 11.15
CA MET A 162 -5.52 -2.14 10.34
C MET A 162 -5.31 -3.45 11.10
N THR A 163 -5.25 -3.41 12.43
CA THR A 163 -5.19 -4.60 13.29
C THR A 163 -6.44 -5.47 13.15
N GLN A 164 -7.62 -4.88 12.98
CA GLN A 164 -8.90 -5.59 12.92
C GLN A 164 -9.06 -6.42 11.64
N ILE A 165 -8.45 -5.96 10.55
CA ILE A 165 -8.44 -6.66 9.25
C ILE A 165 -7.16 -7.49 9.01
N GLY A 166 -6.25 -7.52 9.99
CA GLY A 166 -4.97 -8.22 9.86
C GLY A 166 -4.04 -7.62 8.80
N PHE A 167 -4.03 -6.29 8.65
CA PHE A 167 -3.21 -5.54 7.70
C PHE A 167 -2.13 -4.67 8.38
N GLN A 168 -1.99 -4.78 9.71
CA GLN A 168 -1.09 -3.91 10.50
C GLN A 168 0.37 -4.05 10.07
N GLN A 169 0.83 -5.26 9.77
CA GLN A 169 2.24 -5.51 9.46
C GLN A 169 2.62 -4.92 8.10
N GLU A 170 1.72 -5.02 7.13
CA GLU A 170 1.83 -4.47 5.78
C GLU A 170 1.74 -2.95 5.83
N ALA A 171 0.81 -2.40 6.61
CA ALA A 171 0.71 -0.97 6.84
C ALA A 171 2.00 -0.39 7.46
N LEU A 172 2.58 -1.04 8.47
CA LEU A 172 3.85 -0.62 9.07
C LEU A 172 5.01 -0.67 8.05
N TRP A 173 5.02 -1.69 7.19
CA TRP A 173 6.02 -1.79 6.12
C TRP A 173 5.86 -0.63 5.12
N ILE A 174 4.63 -0.31 4.71
CA ILE A 174 4.31 0.83 3.84
C ILE A 174 4.77 2.15 4.46
N LEU A 175 4.52 2.35 5.76
CA LEU A 175 4.96 3.56 6.47
C LEU A 175 6.48 3.69 6.44
N LYS A 176 7.19 2.59 6.71
CA LYS A 176 8.66 2.57 6.75
C LYS A 176 9.30 2.79 5.38
N GLU A 177 8.78 2.14 4.35
CA GLU A 177 9.41 2.15 3.03
C GLU A 177 8.97 3.35 2.19
N TYR A 178 7.75 3.87 2.37
CA TYR A 178 7.22 4.92 1.51
C TYR A 178 6.93 6.26 2.21
N ILE A 179 6.48 6.25 3.46
CA ILE A 179 6.12 7.50 4.17
C ILE A 179 7.33 8.13 4.84
N LYS A 180 8.13 7.32 5.55
CA LYS A 180 9.34 7.79 6.23
C LYS A 180 10.30 8.54 5.30
N PRO A 181 10.63 8.06 4.08
CA PRO A 181 11.54 8.79 3.20
C PRO A 181 11.01 10.18 2.82
N LEU A 182 9.69 10.34 2.67
CA LEU A 182 9.07 11.65 2.44
C LEU A 182 9.18 12.55 3.67
N ALA A 183 8.99 12.00 4.88
CA ALA A 183 9.11 12.74 6.13
C ALA A 183 10.55 13.21 6.39
N GLU A 184 11.54 12.31 6.23
CA GLU A 184 12.97 12.65 6.40
C GLU A 184 13.44 13.67 5.36
N LYS A 185 12.84 13.69 4.17
CA LYS A 185 13.09 14.72 3.15
C LYS A 185 12.68 16.11 3.63
N VAL A 186 11.50 16.27 4.23
CA VAL A 186 10.93 17.61 4.53
C VAL A 186 11.19 18.08 5.96
N TYR A 187 11.33 17.16 6.90
CA TYR A 187 11.75 17.45 8.27
C TYR A 187 13.24 17.17 8.42
N LEU A 188 14.07 18.00 7.78
CA LEU A 188 15.53 17.83 7.80
C LEU A 188 16.05 17.74 9.24
N GLY A 189 16.80 16.68 9.52
CA GLY A 189 17.33 16.37 10.85
C GLY A 189 16.43 15.47 11.70
N TYR A 190 15.21 15.19 11.25
CA TYR A 190 14.36 14.14 11.82
C TYR A 190 14.74 12.78 11.22
N THR A 191 14.79 11.76 12.07
CA THR A 191 14.88 10.35 11.65
C THR A 191 14.01 9.50 12.56
N SER A 192 13.46 8.42 12.01
CA SER A 192 12.41 7.65 12.65
C SER A 192 12.41 6.20 12.17
N ASP A 193 11.89 5.28 12.99
CA ASP A 193 11.61 3.90 12.58
C ASP A 193 10.19 3.71 11.99
N ALA A 194 9.44 4.81 11.86
CA ALA A 194 8.08 4.89 11.36
C ALA A 194 7.10 4.00 12.14
N ARG A 195 7.28 3.91 13.47
CA ARG A 195 6.37 3.12 14.32
C ARG A 195 5.01 3.81 14.39
N ALA A 196 3.93 3.04 14.33
CA ALA A 196 2.58 3.54 14.48
C ALA A 196 1.67 2.46 15.04
N ASP A 197 1.15 2.67 16.25
CA ASP A 197 0.16 1.75 16.83
C ASP A 197 -1.26 2.03 16.31
N LEU A 198 -1.49 3.26 15.83
CA LEU A 198 -2.79 3.73 15.37
C LEU A 198 -2.72 4.02 13.88
N ILE A 199 -3.13 3.03 13.10
CA ILE A 199 -3.34 3.11 11.65
C ILE A 199 -4.77 2.65 11.38
N PHE A 200 -5.59 3.52 10.80
CA PHE A 200 -7.02 3.28 10.68
C PHE A 200 -7.62 4.05 9.51
N VAL A 201 -8.71 3.51 8.97
CA VAL A 201 -9.54 4.19 7.97
C VAL A 201 -10.74 4.79 8.67
N VAL A 202 -10.97 6.08 8.46
CA VAL A 202 -12.14 6.80 8.96
C VAL A 202 -13.15 6.97 7.84
N ARG A 203 -14.43 6.83 8.18
CA ARG A 203 -15.56 7.14 7.30
C ARG A 203 -16.38 8.29 7.86
N TYR A 204 -16.63 9.28 7.03
CA TYR A 204 -17.56 10.38 7.34
C TYR A 204 -18.78 10.34 6.43
N ARG A 205 -19.97 10.40 7.03
CA ARG A 205 -21.25 10.58 6.33
C ARG A 205 -22.10 11.64 7.03
N PRO A 206 -22.94 12.40 6.29
CA PRO A 206 -23.88 13.36 6.89
C PRO A 206 -24.83 12.76 7.92
N THR A 207 -25.18 11.49 7.76
CA THR A 207 -26.14 10.75 8.60
C THR A 207 -25.50 9.98 9.76
N GLU A 208 -24.16 9.94 9.83
CA GLU A 208 -23.40 9.33 10.94
C GLU A 208 -22.56 10.41 11.63
N GLN A 209 -21.26 10.19 11.82
CA GLN A 209 -20.29 11.22 12.08
C GLN A 209 -19.90 11.95 10.79
N SER A 210 -20.17 13.26 10.71
CA SER A 210 -19.88 14.07 9.52
C SER A 210 -18.67 14.99 9.65
N PHE A 211 -18.16 15.20 10.86
CA PHE A 211 -17.04 16.08 11.15
C PHE A 211 -16.22 15.54 12.34
N LEU A 212 -15.06 16.14 12.58
CA LEU A 212 -14.24 15.83 13.76
C LEU A 212 -13.88 17.11 14.49
N ARG A 213 -14.20 17.17 15.77
CA ARG A 213 -13.96 18.34 16.63
C ARG A 213 -12.46 18.70 16.69
N PRO A 214 -12.11 19.96 17.02
CA PRO A 214 -10.74 20.38 17.23
C PRO A 214 -9.94 19.49 18.21
N HIS A 215 -8.75 19.02 17.81
CA HIS A 215 -7.89 18.15 18.61
C HIS A 215 -6.41 18.23 18.20
N HIS A 216 -5.57 17.57 19.01
CA HIS A 216 -4.20 17.18 18.66
C HIS A 216 -4.15 15.67 18.50
N ASP A 217 -3.25 15.20 17.64
CA ASP A 217 -2.98 13.78 17.50
C ASP A 217 -1.95 13.35 18.53
N SER A 218 -2.06 12.10 18.98
CA SER A 218 -1.01 11.48 19.78
C SER A 218 0.08 10.90 18.89
N SER A 219 0.76 11.76 18.14
CA SER A 219 1.85 11.40 17.23
C SER A 219 2.95 12.46 17.25
N THR A 220 4.14 12.10 16.77
CA THR A 220 5.13 13.13 16.39
C THR A 220 4.66 13.82 15.11
N TYR A 221 4.32 13.04 14.09
CA TYR A 221 3.66 13.52 12.88
C TYR A 221 2.56 12.54 12.44
N THR A 222 1.56 13.08 11.74
CA THR A 222 0.41 12.34 11.24
C THR A 222 0.44 12.38 9.72
N ILE A 223 0.03 11.28 9.10
CA ILE A 223 -0.45 11.30 7.72
C ILE A 223 -1.96 11.18 7.66
N ASN A 224 -2.57 11.91 6.72
CA ASN A 224 -3.99 11.85 6.41
C ASN A 224 -4.15 11.77 4.88
N VAL A 225 -4.56 10.62 4.38
CA VAL A 225 -4.66 10.33 2.95
C VAL A 225 -6.12 10.35 2.52
N GLY A 226 -6.43 11.12 1.48
CA GLY A 226 -7.73 11.03 0.81
C GLY A 226 -7.88 9.70 0.08
N LEU A 227 -8.92 8.91 0.36
CA LEU A 227 -9.15 7.62 -0.29
C LEU A 227 -10.21 7.66 -1.39
N ASN A 228 -10.99 8.72 -1.51
CA ASN A 228 -11.97 8.85 -2.59
C ASN A 228 -12.11 10.30 -3.07
N ARG A 229 -12.92 10.52 -4.12
CA ARG A 229 -12.85 11.73 -4.94
C ARG A 229 -13.79 12.83 -4.41
N PRO A 230 -13.27 14.01 -4.05
CA PRO A 230 -14.10 15.16 -3.68
C PRO A 230 -14.94 15.63 -4.89
N GLY A 231 -16.18 16.05 -4.64
CA GLY A 231 -17.13 16.49 -5.65
C GLY A 231 -17.78 15.38 -6.48
N ILE A 232 -17.31 14.13 -6.35
CA ILE A 232 -17.88 12.95 -7.01
C ILE A 232 -18.46 11.99 -5.97
N ASP A 233 -17.62 11.52 -5.03
CA ASP A 233 -18.01 10.52 -4.03
C ASP A 233 -18.53 11.19 -2.73
N TYR A 234 -18.12 12.44 -2.47
CA TYR A 234 -18.59 13.26 -1.36
C TYR A 234 -18.53 14.77 -1.66
N GLU A 235 -19.30 15.56 -0.89
CA GLU A 235 -19.23 17.03 -0.88
C GLU A 235 -18.85 17.52 0.53
N GLY A 236 -18.16 18.66 0.61
CA GLY A 236 -17.60 19.19 1.86
C GLY A 236 -16.34 18.45 2.30
N GLY A 237 -16.08 18.41 3.61
CA GLY A 237 -14.91 17.75 4.17
C GLY A 237 -13.62 18.56 4.06
N GLY A 238 -12.50 17.90 4.35
CA GLY A 238 -11.18 18.51 4.46
C GLY A 238 -10.68 18.58 5.90
N ALA A 239 -9.60 19.32 6.10
CA ALA A 239 -8.99 19.56 7.41
C ALA A 239 -8.70 21.06 7.57
N ARG A 240 -8.91 21.59 8.78
CA ARG A 240 -8.55 22.97 9.11
C ARG A 240 -7.57 23.01 10.27
N PHE A 241 -6.44 23.66 10.04
CA PHE A 241 -5.42 23.92 11.05
C PHE A 241 -5.68 25.28 11.70
N ILE A 242 -6.25 25.24 12.89
CA ILE A 242 -6.92 26.38 13.55
C ILE A 242 -5.93 27.49 13.86
N ARG A 243 -4.74 27.14 14.38
CA ARG A 243 -3.68 28.11 14.71
C ARG A 243 -3.26 28.97 13.51
N TYR A 244 -3.38 28.44 12.30
CA TYR A 244 -2.98 29.12 11.07
C TYR A 244 -4.18 29.69 10.30
N ASN A 245 -5.41 29.46 10.78
CA ASN A 245 -6.64 29.72 10.05
C ASN A 245 -6.57 29.23 8.58
N CYS A 246 -5.98 28.05 8.39
CA CYS A 246 -5.70 27.48 7.08
C CYS A 246 -6.47 26.18 6.91
N SER A 247 -7.17 26.04 5.78
CA SER A 247 -7.95 24.86 5.45
C SER A 247 -7.39 24.19 4.21
N VAL A 248 -7.30 22.87 4.25
CA VAL A 248 -7.06 22.04 3.07
C VAL A 248 -8.36 21.30 2.77
N VAL A 249 -9.00 21.72 1.68
CA VAL A 249 -10.22 21.11 1.13
C VAL A 249 -9.88 20.35 -0.15
N ASP A 250 -10.85 19.60 -0.69
CA ASP A 250 -10.68 18.86 -1.93
C ASP A 250 -9.44 17.95 -1.93
N THR A 251 -9.27 17.20 -0.83
CA THR A 251 -8.15 16.27 -0.68
C THR A 251 -8.17 15.23 -1.81
N ARG A 252 -7.26 15.39 -2.77
CA ARG A 252 -6.98 14.47 -3.87
C ARG A 252 -6.85 13.02 -3.38
N MET A 253 -7.53 12.12 -4.08
CA MET A 253 -7.45 10.67 -3.86
C MET A 253 -6.00 10.19 -4.03
N GLY A 254 -5.51 9.38 -3.09
CA GLY A 254 -4.14 8.87 -3.07
C GLY A 254 -3.09 9.84 -2.54
N TRP A 255 -3.46 11.09 -2.23
CA TRP A 255 -2.52 12.08 -1.71
C TRP A 255 -2.58 12.16 -0.18
N ALA A 256 -1.40 12.19 0.45
CA ALA A 256 -1.22 12.27 1.89
C ALA A 256 -0.88 13.70 2.33
N LEU A 257 -1.70 14.26 3.22
CA LEU A 257 -1.28 15.38 4.05
C LEU A 257 -0.36 14.85 5.14
N MET A 258 0.75 15.55 5.39
CA MET A 258 1.71 15.22 6.43
C MET A 258 1.94 16.46 7.30
N HIS A 259 1.68 16.35 8.60
CA HIS A 259 1.83 17.47 9.55
C HIS A 259 2.24 16.98 10.94
N PRO A 260 2.86 17.82 11.79
CA PRO A 260 3.08 17.50 13.20
C PRO A 260 1.78 17.17 13.93
N GLY A 261 1.80 16.21 14.86
CA GLY A 261 0.60 15.79 15.61
C GLY A 261 0.35 16.61 16.87
N ARG A 262 1.43 16.96 17.58
CA ARG A 262 1.40 17.64 18.88
C ARG A 262 1.78 19.13 18.79
N LEU A 263 1.39 19.86 19.84
CA LEU A 263 1.74 21.26 20.14
C LEU A 263 1.25 22.32 19.14
N THR A 264 1.58 22.20 17.85
CA THR A 264 1.45 23.29 16.87
C THR A 264 0.28 23.14 15.90
N HIS A 265 -0.20 21.92 15.64
CA HIS A 265 -1.22 21.67 14.61
C HIS A 265 -2.55 21.24 15.23
N TYR A 266 -3.09 22.10 16.10
CA TYR A 266 -4.45 21.92 16.60
C TYR A 266 -5.42 22.07 15.43
N HIS A 267 -6.13 20.99 15.09
CA HIS A 267 -6.86 20.89 13.83
C HIS A 267 -8.23 20.24 14.00
N GLU A 268 -9.11 20.46 13.03
CA GLU A 268 -10.46 19.89 12.97
C GLU A 268 -10.73 19.25 11.60
N GLY A 269 -11.57 18.23 11.59
CA GLY A 269 -12.11 17.63 10.37
C GLY A 269 -13.35 18.40 9.94
N LEU A 270 -13.29 19.03 8.77
CA LEU A 270 -14.41 19.82 8.24
C LEU A 270 -15.60 18.92 7.89
N GLN A 271 -16.81 19.49 7.91
CA GLN A 271 -18.04 18.74 7.75
C GLN A 271 -18.22 18.20 6.33
N THR A 272 -18.43 16.89 6.23
CA THR A 272 -18.91 16.20 5.01
C THR A 272 -20.42 16.40 4.91
N THR A 273 -20.87 17.05 3.85
CA THR A 273 -22.28 17.48 3.69
C THR A 273 -23.10 16.55 2.82
N LYS A 274 -22.45 15.74 1.97
CA LYS A 274 -23.10 14.75 1.11
C LYS A 274 -22.16 13.59 0.81
N GLY A 275 -22.73 12.43 0.50
CA GLY A 275 -21.97 11.24 0.10
C GLY A 275 -21.21 10.63 1.28
N THR A 276 -20.11 9.97 0.98
CA THR A 276 -19.26 9.32 1.99
C THR A 276 -17.81 9.67 1.72
N ARG A 277 -17.11 10.20 2.73
CA ARG A 277 -15.68 10.51 2.64
C ARG A 277 -14.88 9.46 3.40
N TYR A 278 -13.87 8.88 2.75
CA TYR A 278 -12.93 7.95 3.38
C TYR A 278 -11.54 8.58 3.45
N ILE A 279 -10.88 8.42 4.59
CA ILE A 279 -9.48 8.81 4.77
C ILE A 279 -8.70 7.71 5.48
N LEU A 280 -7.45 7.50 5.09
CA LEU A 280 -6.49 6.70 5.84
C LEU A 280 -5.66 7.61 6.73
N VAL A 281 -5.64 7.32 8.02
CA VAL A 281 -4.88 8.08 9.02
C VAL A 281 -3.85 7.17 9.68
N ALA A 282 -2.64 7.69 9.89
CA ALA A 282 -1.64 7.02 10.71
C ALA A 282 -0.96 8.03 11.65
N PHE A 283 -0.92 7.68 12.93
CA PHE A 283 -0.23 8.44 13.98
C PHE A 283 1.17 7.88 14.16
N ILE A 284 2.17 8.56 13.61
CA ILE A 284 3.53 8.06 13.49
C ILE A 284 4.41 8.60 14.63
N ASP A 285 5.21 7.71 15.20
CA ASP A 285 6.06 7.92 16.36
C ASP A 285 5.28 8.45 17.57
N ASN A 286 4.22 7.71 17.93
CA ASN A 286 3.28 7.98 19.02
C ASN A 286 3.83 7.71 20.44
#